data_AF-A0A383S872-F1
#
_entry.id   AF-A0A383S872-F1
#
_cell.length_a   1.000
_cell.length_b   1.000
_cell.length_c   1.000
_cell.angle_alpha   90.00
_cell.angle_beta   90.00
_cell.angle_gamma   90.00
#
_symmetry.space_group_name_H-M   'P 1'
#
loop_
_entity.id
_entity.type
_entity.pdbx_description
1 polymer ?
#
loop_
_entity_poly.entity_id
_entity_poly.type
_entity_poly.pdbx_seq_one_letter_code
_entity_poly.pdbx_strand_id
1 'polypeptide(L)'
;MSDGLSLDDLHAASDVVWDFEVSGDLAAKLDAAATDVRGQIGSRNSRKTTYGTYFEGYYAELWEWNIETANQDARLLARRLNDVAQGVRDLEEDARAEQARIDAAREWKRQRDARSTAEKVWETVDVLHLAHGDANPPKAEPTPQMNKTYEAPGKGGRKPFEGTRTGTSTTSALPDDLRSFTSEERAATDEIRQTPATLR
;
A
#
# COMPACT_ATOMS: atom_id res chain seq x y z
N MET A 1 40.99 29.52 -2.36
CA MET A 1 39.89 29.48 -1.39
C MET A 1 39.16 28.17 -1.61
N SER A 2 39.31 27.21 -0.70
CA SER A 2 38.57 25.95 -0.78
C SER A 2 37.17 26.23 -0.26
N ASP A 3 36.22 26.44 -1.16
CA ASP A 3 34.81 26.39 -0.80
C ASP A 3 34.51 24.93 -0.43
N GLY A 4 34.44 24.66 0.87
CA GLY A 4 34.01 23.36 1.37
C GLY A 4 32.52 23.20 1.11
N LEU A 5 32.10 21.97 0.76
CA LEU A 5 30.70 21.63 0.53
C LEU A 5 29.82 22.11 1.71
N SER A 6 28.78 22.89 1.39
CA SER A 6 27.74 23.31 2.33
C SER A 6 26.79 22.16 2.64
N LEU A 7 25.89 22.33 3.62
CA LEU A 7 24.82 21.36 3.86
C LEU A 7 23.82 21.32 2.69
N ASP A 8 23.66 22.43 1.96
CA ASP A 8 22.84 22.48 0.75
C ASP A 8 23.48 21.65 -0.37
N ASP A 9 24.80 21.73 -0.54
CA ASP A 9 25.53 20.93 -1.54
C ASP A 9 25.50 19.42 -1.22
N LEU A 10 25.26 19.06 0.04
CA LEU A 10 25.09 17.68 0.50
C LEU A 10 23.61 17.23 0.52
N HIS A 11 22.68 18.10 0.12
CA HIS A 11 21.24 17.89 0.23
C HIS A 11 20.82 17.49 1.66
N ALA A 12 21.41 18.12 2.68
CA ALA A 12 21.25 17.74 4.09
C ALA A 12 20.81 18.92 4.98
N ALA A 13 20.32 20.00 4.37
CA ALA A 13 19.91 21.21 5.07
C ALA A 13 18.60 21.05 5.86
N SER A 14 17.71 20.14 5.45
CA SER A 14 16.42 19.88 6.10
C SER A 14 16.22 18.38 6.33
N ASP A 15 15.35 18.04 7.29
CA ASP A 15 14.93 16.66 7.53
C ASP A 15 13.91 16.20 6.49
N VAL A 16 13.71 14.89 6.41
CA VAL A 16 12.66 14.29 5.59
C VAL A 16 11.31 14.65 6.17
N VAL A 17 10.43 15.22 5.36
CA VAL A 17 9.04 15.50 5.73
C VAL A 17 8.22 14.23 5.55
N TRP A 18 8.14 13.42 6.61
CA TRP A 18 7.33 12.20 6.65
C TRP A 18 6.71 12.00 8.04
N ASP A 19 5.43 11.65 8.07
CA ASP A 19 4.72 11.33 9.31
C ASP A 19 4.59 9.80 9.43
N PHE A 20 5.45 9.22 10.28
CA PHE A 20 5.54 7.78 10.50
C PHE A 20 4.32 7.20 11.24
N GLU A 21 3.66 8.01 12.07
CA GLU A 21 2.47 7.56 12.78
C GLU A 21 1.29 7.48 11.82
N VAL A 22 1.11 8.52 11.01
CA VAL A 22 0.06 8.56 9.99
C VAL A 22 0.27 7.51 8.89
N SER A 23 1.52 7.30 8.43
CA SER A 23 1.80 6.25 7.43
C SER A 23 1.54 4.84 7.97
N GLY A 24 1.96 4.58 9.21
CA GLY A 24 1.72 3.32 9.89
C GLY A 24 0.23 3.03 10.09
N ASP A 25 -0.53 4.01 10.56
CA ASP A 25 -1.99 3.92 10.73
C ASP A 25 -2.70 3.66 9.39
N LEU A 26 -2.34 4.41 8.34
CA LEU A 26 -2.91 4.22 7.01
C LEU A 26 -2.67 2.79 6.48
N ALA A 27 -1.44 2.28 6.58
CA ALA A 27 -1.11 0.92 6.14
C ALA A 27 -1.89 -0.14 6.93
N ALA A 28 -2.01 0.03 8.25
CA ALA A 28 -2.78 -0.88 9.10
C ALA A 28 -4.28 -0.88 8.76
N LYS A 29 -4.87 0.31 8.54
CA LYS A 29 -6.27 0.47 8.13
C LYS A 29 -6.56 -0.16 6.77
N LEU A 30 -5.64 -0.07 5.82
CA LEU A 30 -5.76 -0.72 4.50
C LEU A 30 -5.71 -2.26 4.61
N ASP A 31 -4.83 -2.81 5.44
CA ASP A 31 -4.77 -4.26 5.70
C ASP A 31 -6.04 -4.78 6.40
N ALA A 32 -6.58 -4.01 7.35
CA ALA A 32 -7.85 -4.32 8.00
C ALA A 32 -8.99 -4.35 6.98
N ALA A 33 -9.09 -3.31 6.15
CA ALA A 33 -10.07 -3.24 5.06
C ALA A 33 -9.95 -4.43 4.09
N ALA A 34 -8.73 -4.83 3.74
CA ALA A 34 -8.49 -6.00 2.89
C ALA A 34 -8.96 -7.30 3.54
N THR A 35 -8.78 -7.42 4.86
CA THR A 35 -9.22 -8.58 5.65
C THR A 35 -10.74 -8.67 5.67
N ASP A 36 -11.43 -7.56 5.92
CA ASP A 36 -12.90 -7.50 5.94
C ASP A 36 -13.50 -7.89 4.58
N VAL A 37 -12.99 -7.30 3.49
CA VAL A 37 -13.41 -7.62 2.12
C VAL A 37 -13.19 -9.11 1.80
N ARG A 38 -12.04 -9.66 2.17
CA ARG A 38 -11.71 -11.07 1.95
C ARG A 38 -12.59 -11.99 2.81
N GLY A 39 -12.93 -11.58 4.02
CA GLY A 39 -13.80 -12.31 4.95
C GLY A 39 -15.19 -12.57 4.38
N GLN A 40 -15.72 -11.66 3.55
CA GLN A 40 -17.04 -11.83 2.92
C GLN A 40 -17.14 -13.05 2.00
N ILE A 41 -16.03 -13.55 1.46
CA ILE A 41 -16.03 -14.71 0.55
C ILE A 41 -16.56 -15.96 1.27
N GLY A 42 -16.09 -16.22 2.49
CA GLY A 42 -16.51 -17.37 3.28
C GLY A 42 -17.99 -17.29 3.62
N SER A 43 -18.41 -16.13 4.16
CA SER A 43 -19.80 -15.87 4.53
C SER A 43 -20.76 -15.96 3.34
N ARG A 44 -20.40 -15.39 2.18
CA ARG A 44 -21.18 -15.49 0.95
C ARG A 44 -21.34 -16.92 0.48
N ASN A 45 -20.28 -17.73 0.52
CA ASN A 45 -20.34 -19.13 0.12
C ASN A 45 -21.18 -19.97 1.10
N SER A 46 -21.14 -19.67 2.40
CA SER A 46 -22.04 -20.31 3.37
C SER A 46 -23.52 -20.01 3.08
N ARG A 47 -23.83 -18.74 2.79
CA ARG A 47 -25.18 -18.32 2.37
C ARG A 47 -25.59 -18.96 1.05
N LYS A 48 -24.68 -19.03 0.08
CA LYS A 48 -24.89 -19.72 -1.19
C LYS A 48 -25.30 -21.17 -0.95
N THR A 49 -24.55 -21.91 -0.14
CA THR A 49 -24.88 -23.32 0.17
C THR A 49 -26.23 -23.44 0.88
N THR A 50 -26.52 -22.54 1.83
CA THR A 50 -27.76 -22.59 2.62
C THR A 50 -29.00 -22.35 1.73
N TYR A 51 -29.02 -21.22 1.03
CA TYR A 51 -30.18 -20.74 0.26
C TYR A 51 -30.25 -21.28 -1.18
N GLY A 52 -29.16 -21.87 -1.67
CA GLY A 52 -29.10 -22.47 -3.00
C GLY A 52 -29.64 -23.90 -3.09
N THR A 53 -29.97 -24.53 -1.96
CA THR A 53 -30.31 -25.97 -1.87
C THR A 53 -31.38 -26.41 -2.86
N TYR A 54 -32.40 -25.58 -3.07
CA TYR A 54 -33.54 -25.87 -3.96
C TYR A 54 -33.59 -24.95 -5.17
N PHE A 55 -32.48 -24.25 -5.47
CA PHE A 55 -32.38 -23.38 -6.63
C PHE A 55 -31.77 -24.15 -7.79
N GLU A 56 -32.58 -24.48 -8.79
CA GLU A 56 -32.16 -25.27 -9.94
C GLU A 56 -32.55 -24.61 -11.27
N GLY A 57 -31.87 -25.04 -12.34
CA GLY A 57 -32.09 -24.55 -13.70
C GLY A 57 -31.18 -23.39 -14.09
N TYR A 58 -31.50 -22.75 -15.22
CA TYR A 58 -30.63 -21.74 -15.83
C TYR A 58 -30.33 -20.56 -14.92
N TYR A 59 -31.33 -20.07 -14.16
CA TYR A 59 -31.09 -18.95 -13.25
C TYR A 59 -30.23 -19.32 -12.05
N ALA A 60 -30.23 -20.59 -11.62
CA ALA A 60 -29.31 -21.08 -10.61
C ALA A 60 -27.86 -21.03 -11.14
N GLU A 61 -27.61 -21.56 -12.35
CA GLU A 61 -26.28 -21.47 -12.99
C GLU A 61 -25.77 -20.02 -13.08
N LEU A 62 -26.65 -19.08 -13.46
CA LEU A 62 -26.31 -17.67 -13.57
C LEU A 62 -26.03 -17.04 -12.20
N TRP A 63 -26.84 -17.39 -11.19
CA TRP A 63 -26.67 -16.92 -9.82
C TRP A 63 -25.35 -17.42 -9.21
N GLU A 64 -25.02 -18.71 -9.38
CA GLU A 64 -23.75 -19.26 -8.94
C GLU A 64 -22.55 -18.58 -9.61
N TRP A 65 -22.65 -18.31 -10.91
CA TRP A 65 -21.63 -17.60 -11.67
C TRP A 65 -21.44 -16.17 -11.16
N ASN A 66 -22.53 -15.46 -10.84
CA ASN A 66 -22.48 -14.12 -10.27
C ASN A 66 -21.84 -14.11 -8.87
N ILE A 67 -22.11 -15.12 -8.05
CA ILE A 67 -21.47 -15.27 -6.73
C ILE A 67 -19.96 -15.49 -6.89
N GLU A 68 -19.54 -16.36 -7.79
CA GLU A 68 -18.10 -16.56 -8.00
C GLU A 68 -17.42 -15.32 -8.54
N THR A 69 -18.08 -14.57 -9.42
CA THR A 69 -17.59 -13.26 -9.88
C THR A 69 -17.42 -12.29 -8.71
N ALA A 70 -18.41 -12.19 -7.83
CA ALA A 70 -18.30 -11.37 -6.62
C ALA A 70 -17.18 -11.83 -5.68
N ASN A 71 -16.89 -13.14 -5.62
CA ASN A 71 -15.76 -13.68 -4.86
C ASN A 71 -14.41 -13.29 -5.50
N GLN A 72 -14.30 -13.36 -6.82
CA GLN A 72 -13.11 -12.93 -7.55
C GLN A 72 -12.85 -11.44 -7.39
N ASP A 73 -13.90 -10.62 -7.51
CA ASP A 73 -13.83 -9.17 -7.29
C ASP A 73 -13.39 -8.84 -5.86
N ALA A 74 -13.92 -9.54 -4.85
CA ALA A 74 -13.49 -9.37 -3.46
C ALA A 74 -12.02 -9.74 -3.25
N ARG A 75 -11.53 -10.86 -3.82
CA ARG A 75 -10.11 -11.25 -3.77
C ARG A 75 -9.23 -10.19 -4.42
N LEU A 76 -9.66 -9.65 -5.55
CA LEU A 76 -8.94 -8.63 -6.28
C LEU A 76 -8.86 -7.33 -5.48
N LEU A 77 -9.99 -6.84 -4.98
CA LEU A 77 -10.05 -5.62 -4.16
C LEU A 77 -9.16 -5.75 -2.91
N ALA A 78 -9.27 -6.86 -2.18
CA ALA A 78 -8.43 -7.12 -1.01
C ALA A 78 -6.94 -7.16 -1.35
N ARG A 79 -6.56 -7.73 -2.51
CA ARG A 79 -5.17 -7.68 -2.98
C ARG A 79 -4.72 -6.24 -3.25
N ARG A 80 -5.56 -5.41 -3.88
CA ARG A 80 -5.20 -4.01 -4.17
C ARG A 80 -5.05 -3.16 -2.92
N LEU A 81 -5.89 -3.37 -1.92
CA LEU A 81 -5.74 -2.71 -0.62
C LEU A 81 -4.39 -3.06 0.03
N ASN A 82 -4.01 -4.34 0.00
CA ASN A 82 -2.68 -4.78 0.47
C ASN A 82 -1.53 -4.21 -0.36
N ASP A 83 -1.66 -4.13 -1.70
CA ASP A 83 -0.64 -3.54 -2.58
C ASP A 83 -0.39 -2.06 -2.20
N VAL A 84 -1.46 -1.30 -1.92
CA VAL A 84 -1.34 0.09 -1.48
C VAL A 84 -0.71 0.17 -0.08
N ALA A 85 -1.12 -0.68 0.86
CA ALA A 85 -0.54 -0.74 2.20
C ALA A 85 0.98 -1.02 2.15
N GLN A 86 1.39 -1.96 1.28
CA GLN A 86 2.80 -2.23 1.03
C GLN A 86 3.51 -1.01 0.44
N GLY A 87 2.89 -0.33 -0.53
CA GLY A 87 3.44 0.90 -1.09
C GLY A 87 3.69 1.99 -0.04
N VAL A 88 2.81 2.13 0.96
CA VAL A 88 3.00 3.07 2.08
C VAL A 88 4.20 2.68 2.94
N ARG A 89 4.36 1.38 3.24
CA ARG A 89 5.52 0.87 4.01
C ARG A 89 6.82 1.08 3.27
N ASP A 90 6.83 0.82 1.96
CA ASP A 90 8.04 0.99 1.15
C ASP A 90 8.47 2.47 1.11
N LEU A 91 7.52 3.40 1.02
CA LEU A 91 7.82 4.84 1.10
C LEU A 91 8.33 5.24 2.49
N GLU A 92 7.84 4.59 3.55
CA GLU A 92 8.33 4.79 4.90
C GLU A 92 9.80 4.33 5.05
N GLU A 93 10.15 3.17 4.50
CA GLU A 93 11.53 2.66 4.49
C GLU A 93 12.47 3.62 3.74
N ASP A 94 12.03 4.14 2.59
CA ASP A 94 12.78 5.16 1.84
C ASP A 94 12.96 6.44 2.64
N ALA A 95 11.92 6.92 3.33
CA ALA A 95 12.00 8.11 4.16
C ALA A 95 13.03 7.93 5.29
N ARG A 96 13.09 6.74 5.91
CA ARG A 96 14.11 6.41 6.92
C ARG A 96 15.51 6.36 6.32
N ALA A 97 15.67 5.78 5.13
CA ALA A 97 16.94 5.70 4.43
C ALA A 97 17.48 7.10 4.07
N GLU A 98 16.61 7.99 3.59
CA GLU A 98 16.97 9.36 3.27
C GLU A 98 17.34 10.17 4.53
N GLN A 99 16.60 10.01 5.63
CA GLN A 99 16.96 10.67 6.89
C GLN A 99 18.32 10.18 7.40
N ALA A 100 18.61 8.89 7.30
CA ALA A 100 19.92 8.34 7.67
C ALA A 100 21.06 8.90 6.79
N ARG A 101 20.82 9.12 5.49
CA ARG A 101 21.77 9.77 4.59
C ARG A 101 22.02 11.24 4.99
N ILE A 102 20.97 11.98 5.29
CA ILE A 102 21.02 13.38 5.76
C ILE A 102 21.83 13.46 7.06
N ASP A 103 21.56 12.58 8.03
CA ASP A 103 22.27 12.56 9.31
C ASP A 103 23.76 12.22 9.14
N ALA A 104 24.09 11.27 8.25
CA ALA A 104 25.47 10.93 7.92
C ALA A 104 26.20 12.10 7.24
N ALA A 105 25.53 12.83 6.33
CA ALA A 105 26.09 14.01 5.67
C ALA A 105 26.37 15.15 6.67
N ARG A 106 25.45 15.38 7.61
CA ARG A 106 25.64 16.37 8.70
C ARG A 106 26.79 15.99 9.61
N GLU A 107 26.89 14.72 10.00
CA GLU A 107 27.98 14.23 10.86
C GLU A 107 29.35 14.34 10.17
N TRP A 108 29.43 13.96 8.89
CA TRP A 108 30.66 14.13 8.11
C TRP A 108 31.08 15.61 8.05
N LYS A 109 30.14 16.52 7.81
CA LYS A 109 30.43 17.96 7.79
C LYS A 109 30.91 18.46 9.16
N ARG A 110 30.26 18.04 10.26
CA ARG A 110 30.70 18.38 11.63
C ARG A 110 32.14 17.94 11.89
N GLN A 111 32.50 16.72 11.50
CA GLN A 111 33.86 16.19 11.68
C GLN A 111 34.89 16.95 10.84
N ARG A 112 34.55 17.28 9.59
CA ARG A 112 35.39 18.09 8.70
C ARG A 112 35.62 19.49 9.25
N ASP A 113 34.56 20.18 9.68
CA ASP A 113 34.63 21.55 10.18
C ASP A 113 35.41 21.61 11.52
N ALA A 114 35.25 20.59 12.37
CA ALA A 114 36.03 20.45 13.60
C ALA A 114 37.53 20.21 13.33
N ARG A 115 37.86 19.37 12.33
CA ARG A 115 39.25 19.15 11.91
C ARG A 115 39.86 20.42 11.32
N SER A 116 39.14 21.12 10.43
CA SER A 116 39.60 22.38 9.86
C SER A 116 39.85 23.45 10.93
N THR A 117 39.01 23.50 11.98
CA THR A 117 39.19 24.43 13.10
C THR A 117 40.40 24.03 13.96
N ALA A 118 40.56 22.74 14.26
CA ALA A 118 41.73 22.24 14.97
C ALA A 118 43.02 22.53 14.19
N GLU A 119 43.08 22.23 12.90
CA GLU A 119 44.22 22.53 12.02
C GLU A 119 44.54 24.03 12.01
N LYS A 120 43.55 24.92 11.91
CA LYS A 120 43.79 26.37 12.00
C LYS A 120 44.34 26.81 13.36
N VAL A 121 43.85 26.23 14.46
CA VAL A 121 44.35 26.51 15.81
C VAL A 121 45.79 26.02 15.96
N TRP A 122 46.12 24.84 15.45
CA TRP A 122 47.48 24.29 15.50
C TRP A 122 48.44 24.98 14.52
N GLU A 123 48.01 25.39 13.32
CA GLU A 123 48.78 26.22 12.38
C GLU A 123 49.10 27.60 12.96
N THR A 124 48.23 28.14 13.82
CA THR A 124 48.48 29.39 14.55
C THR A 124 49.47 29.22 15.71
N VAL A 125 49.67 27.99 16.21
CA VAL A 125 50.44 27.71 17.44
C VAL A 125 51.73 26.92 17.20
N ASP A 126 51.89 26.16 16.12
CA ASP A 126 53.13 25.42 15.83
C ASP A 126 53.41 25.18 14.34
N VAL A 127 54.69 25.27 14.02
CA VAL A 127 55.30 25.34 12.69
C VAL A 127 55.69 23.94 12.25
N LEU A 128 54.81 23.11 11.68
CA LEU A 128 55.22 21.99 10.80
C LEU A 128 54.04 21.33 10.08
N HIS A 129 54.17 21.20 8.76
CA HIS A 129 53.20 20.60 7.85
C HIS A 129 53.07 19.09 8.08
N LEU A 130 51.92 18.60 8.54
CA LEU A 130 51.57 17.17 8.48
C LEU A 130 50.06 16.94 8.28
N ALA A 131 49.77 16.01 7.36
CA ALA A 131 48.50 15.34 7.03
C ALA A 131 47.54 16.10 6.10
N HIS A 132 47.29 15.71 4.84
CA HIS A 132 46.86 14.44 4.19
C HIS A 132 45.34 14.34 3.96
N GLY A 133 45.00 14.21 2.67
CA GLY A 133 43.80 13.64 2.04
C GLY A 133 42.53 13.52 2.88
N ASP A 134 41.55 14.37 2.56
CA ASP A 134 40.19 14.23 3.04
C ASP A 134 39.55 12.90 2.62
N ALA A 135 38.82 12.28 3.54
CA ALA A 135 37.90 11.21 3.20
C ALA A 135 36.77 11.77 2.32
N ASN A 136 36.46 11.09 1.22
CA ASN A 136 35.39 11.50 0.32
C ASN A 136 34.07 11.71 1.09
N PRO A 137 33.28 12.73 0.72
CA PRO A 137 31.97 12.95 1.33
C PRO A 137 31.08 11.71 1.16
N PRO A 138 30.17 11.43 2.11
CA PRO A 138 29.11 10.45 1.91
C PRO A 138 28.27 10.83 0.68
N LYS A 139 27.50 9.88 0.13
CA LYS A 139 26.70 10.09 -1.09
C LYS A 139 25.91 11.40 -1.00
N ALA A 140 26.31 12.37 -1.83
CA ALA A 140 25.69 13.69 -1.88
C ALA A 140 24.32 13.65 -2.56
N GLU A 141 24.13 12.72 -3.49
CA GLU A 141 22.87 12.58 -4.21
C GLU A 141 21.75 12.07 -3.28
N PRO A 142 20.58 12.75 -3.26
CA PRO A 142 19.39 12.27 -2.57
C PRO A 142 18.96 10.90 -3.06
N THR A 143 18.30 10.14 -2.17
CA THR A 143 17.60 8.93 -2.57
C THR A 143 16.54 9.31 -3.62
N PRO A 144 16.50 8.67 -4.80
CA PRO A 144 15.52 9.00 -5.84
C PRO A 144 14.10 8.92 -5.29
N GLN A 145 13.28 9.94 -5.57
CA GLN A 145 11.88 9.96 -5.15
C GLN A 145 11.14 8.79 -5.81
N MET A 146 10.69 7.83 -5.00
CA MET A 146 10.02 6.63 -5.52
C MET A 146 8.56 6.93 -5.86
N ASN A 147 8.20 6.81 -7.13
CA ASN A 147 6.81 6.83 -7.60
C ASN A 147 6.38 5.40 -7.91
N LYS A 148 5.57 4.79 -7.05
CA LYS A 148 5.04 3.45 -7.27
C LYS A 148 3.74 3.50 -8.08
N THR A 149 3.80 2.97 -9.29
CA THR A 149 2.61 2.76 -10.13
C THR A 149 2.24 1.29 -10.13
N TYR A 150 0.98 0.99 -9.85
CA TYR A 150 0.43 -0.35 -9.93
C TYR A 150 -0.42 -0.48 -11.19
N GLU A 151 -0.20 -1.52 -11.99
CA GLU A 151 -1.09 -1.79 -13.12
C GLU A 151 -2.51 -2.02 -12.63
N ALA A 152 -3.48 -1.33 -13.23
CA ALA A 152 -4.89 -1.58 -12.99
C ALA A 152 -5.20 -3.03 -13.41
N PRO A 153 -5.85 -3.82 -12.55
CA PRO A 153 -6.21 -5.17 -12.93
C PRO A 153 -7.21 -5.15 -14.09
N GLY A 154 -7.09 -6.13 -14.99
CA GLY A 154 -8.11 -6.34 -16.01
C GLY A 154 -9.48 -6.55 -15.37
N LYS A 155 -10.52 -5.88 -15.89
CA LYS A 155 -11.90 -6.17 -15.47
C LYS A 155 -12.21 -7.63 -15.80
N GLY A 156 -12.62 -8.41 -14.81
CA GLY A 156 -13.12 -9.77 -15.03
C GLY A 156 -14.31 -9.75 -16.00
N GLY A 157 -14.36 -10.74 -16.91
CA GLY A 157 -15.45 -10.87 -17.87
C GLY A 157 -16.78 -11.13 -17.17
N ARG A 158 -17.85 -10.46 -17.62
CA ARG A 158 -19.22 -10.69 -17.13
C ARG A 158 -19.97 -11.63 -18.07
N LYS A 159 -20.61 -12.68 -17.55
CA LYS A 159 -21.45 -13.56 -18.37
C LYS A 159 -22.69 -12.79 -18.84
N PRO A 160 -22.99 -12.78 -20.15
CA PRO A 160 -24.17 -12.10 -20.65
C PRO A 160 -25.46 -12.77 -20.15
N PHE A 161 -26.49 -11.96 -19.92
CA PHE A 161 -27.84 -12.45 -19.64
C PHE A 161 -28.52 -12.82 -20.95
N GLU A 162 -28.78 -14.11 -21.17
CA GLU A 162 -29.39 -14.60 -22.42
C GLU A 162 -30.91 -14.81 -22.29
N GLY A 163 -31.51 -14.39 -21.16
CA GLY A 163 -32.94 -14.48 -20.92
C GLY A 163 -33.41 -15.91 -20.77
N THR A 164 -33.95 -16.48 -21.85
CA THR A 164 -34.52 -17.83 -21.89
C THR A 164 -33.76 -18.66 -22.91
N ARG A 165 -33.00 -19.66 -22.46
CA ARG A 165 -32.30 -20.59 -23.36
C ARG A 165 -33.35 -21.39 -24.15
N THR A 166 -33.23 -21.43 -25.48
CA THR A 166 -34.16 -22.18 -26.34
C THR A 166 -34.08 -23.67 -26.00
N GLY A 167 -35.18 -24.25 -25.52
CA GLY A 167 -35.26 -25.67 -25.12
C GLY A 167 -35.06 -25.89 -23.61
N THR A 168 -36.18 -26.01 -22.89
CA THR A 168 -36.30 -26.66 -21.57
C THR A 168 -35.25 -26.29 -20.51
N SER A 169 -35.47 -25.19 -19.79
CA SER A 169 -34.87 -25.02 -18.47
C SER A 169 -35.92 -24.44 -17.52
N THR A 170 -36.86 -25.28 -17.08
CA THR A 170 -37.70 -24.93 -15.92
C THR A 170 -36.77 -24.59 -14.77
N THR A 171 -36.88 -23.37 -14.25
CA THR A 171 -36.16 -22.95 -13.05
C THR A 171 -37.07 -23.17 -11.85
N SER A 172 -36.55 -23.80 -10.81
CA SER A 172 -37.19 -23.93 -9.51
C SER A 172 -36.37 -23.17 -8.47
N ALA A 173 -37.03 -22.52 -7.53
CA ALA A 173 -36.39 -21.88 -6.38
C ALA A 173 -37.41 -21.76 -5.24
N LEU A 174 -36.93 -21.77 -3.99
CA LEU A 174 -37.75 -21.33 -2.87
C LEU A 174 -37.66 -19.79 -2.77
N PRO A 175 -38.78 -19.07 -2.93
CA PRO A 175 -38.76 -17.61 -2.92
C PRO A 175 -38.22 -17.02 -1.60
N ASP A 176 -38.48 -17.68 -0.48
CA ASP A 176 -38.04 -17.23 0.84
C ASP A 176 -36.52 -17.37 1.04
N ASP A 177 -35.91 -18.42 0.46
CA ASP A 177 -34.46 -18.59 0.47
C ASP A 177 -33.76 -17.49 -0.32
N LEU A 178 -34.27 -17.16 -1.52
CA LEU A 178 -33.70 -16.09 -2.35
C LEU A 178 -33.86 -14.71 -1.70
N ARG A 179 -34.99 -14.45 -1.04
CA ARG A 179 -35.20 -13.21 -0.28
C ARG A 179 -34.23 -13.11 0.89
N SER A 180 -34.05 -14.20 1.63
CA SER A 180 -33.13 -14.27 2.77
C SER A 180 -31.69 -14.05 2.34
N PHE A 181 -31.23 -14.77 1.30
CA PHE A 181 -29.92 -14.56 0.67
C PHE A 181 -29.70 -13.10 0.29
N THR A 182 -30.67 -12.50 -0.40
CA THR A 182 -30.56 -11.11 -0.87
C THR A 182 -30.51 -10.12 0.29
N SER A 183 -31.28 -10.36 1.35
CA SER A 183 -31.28 -9.53 2.55
C SER A 183 -29.92 -9.57 3.25
N GLU A 184 -29.37 -10.77 3.44
CA GLU A 184 -28.07 -10.95 4.10
C GLU A 184 -26.90 -10.44 3.24
N GLU A 185 -26.93 -10.63 1.92
CA GLU A 185 -25.91 -10.04 1.02
C GLU A 185 -25.97 -8.51 1.01
N ARG A 186 -27.16 -7.90 1.16
CA ARG A 186 -27.26 -6.44 1.30
C ARG A 186 -26.63 -5.96 2.60
N ALA A 187 -26.93 -6.61 3.72
CA ALA A 187 -26.33 -6.28 5.01
C ALA A 187 -24.79 -6.41 4.96
N ALA A 188 -24.27 -7.49 4.38
CA ALA A 188 -22.84 -7.69 4.16
C ALA A 188 -22.21 -6.63 3.23
N THR A 189 -22.94 -6.20 2.20
CA THR A 189 -22.47 -5.13 1.30
C THR A 189 -22.41 -3.79 2.03
N ASP A 190 -23.36 -3.51 2.91
CA ASP A 190 -23.41 -2.26 3.67
C ASP A 190 -22.28 -2.19 4.72
N GLU A 191 -21.85 -3.34 5.28
CA GLU A 191 -20.63 -3.43 6.10
C GLU A 191 -19.39 -2.99 5.30
N ILE A 192 -19.18 -3.55 4.10
CA ILE A 192 -18.04 -3.21 3.24
C ILE A 192 -18.09 -1.74 2.76
N ARG A 193 -19.29 -1.19 2.53
CA ARG A 193 -19.45 0.23 2.15
C ARG A 193 -19.01 1.19 3.24
N GLN A 194 -18.97 0.76 4.49
CA GLN A 194 -18.52 1.58 5.62
C GLN A 194 -17.01 1.53 5.81
N THR A 195 -16.32 0.52 5.25
CA THR A 195 -14.86 0.38 5.35
C THR A 195 -14.07 1.61 4.88
N PRO A 196 -14.42 2.32 3.78
CA PRO A 196 -13.70 3.55 3.42
C PRO A 196 -13.79 4.66 4.49
N ALA A 197 -14.84 4.68 5.32
CA ALA A 197 -14.95 5.67 6.40
C ALA A 197 -13.96 5.39 7.53
N THR A 198 -13.49 4.15 7.70
CA THR A 198 -12.47 3.79 8.68
C THR A 198 -11.06 4.13 8.23
N LEU A 199 -10.88 4.51 6.95
CA LEU A 199 -9.61 4.99 6.39
C LEU A 199 -9.34 6.48 6.64
N ARG A 200 -10.32 7.21 7.22
CA ARG A 200 -10.13 8.60 7.66
C ARG A 200 -9.41 8.67 9.00
#